data_AF-A0A3D1GFJ2-F1
#
_entry.id   AF-A0A3D1GFJ2-F1
#
_cell.length_a   1.000
_cell.length_b   1.000
_cell.length_c   1.000
_cell.angle_alpha   90.00
_cell.angle_beta   90.00
_cell.angle_gamma   90.00
#
_symmetry.space_group_name_H-M   'P 1'
#
loop_
_entity.id
_entity.type
_entity.pdbx_description
1 polymer ?
#
loop_
_entity_poly.entity_id
_entity_poly.type
_entity_poly.pdbx_seq_one_letter_code
_entity_poly.pdbx_strand_id
1 'polypeptide(L)'
;MSGHTSFISSKILWLLAGIGLVSGACTGSRSLNKQVPVNKDTAPDYSLIYVIHGDGDYLYHDDGKAIKADEHAVKKAYSVALKAHHGEVFIFHQKPERKAALFFPKKDREWFHYRNGKLVDYGTYSPQNGGLQAEARIYSARTEARNADTYFFYFGHEIPQAPNSVYHRSASDLYYDSRLFAHDLSLFSNNIALTTLSTCNNGTPSMIRSLSGKTEAVIASPTELHLSYLDTEGILMLENAPDTDVIALADTISMTSYQRLSQEVATAVTIAVYDLRVVSEYVDELYEPYLEYKNSTSVTNSRITTARDCFSLPEYANIDQTEGVQVFYSAPQFGVKKGERAATHSGWGCK
;
A
#
# COMPACT_ATOMS: atom_id res chain seq x y z
N MET A 1 -27.65 82.75 8.10
CA MET A 1 -28.09 81.45 8.67
C MET A 1 -27.80 80.37 7.65
N SER A 2 -27.23 79.26 8.14
CA SER A 2 -27.05 77.96 7.49
C SER A 2 -26.33 77.91 6.13
N GLY A 3 -25.14 77.31 6.12
CA GLY A 3 -24.55 76.74 4.92
C GLY A 3 -23.12 76.26 5.09
N HIS A 4 -22.89 75.01 4.69
CA HIS A 4 -21.62 74.34 4.34
C HIS A 4 -20.84 73.61 5.44
N THR A 5 -20.40 72.35 5.28
CA THR A 5 -20.66 71.27 4.31
C THR A 5 -19.96 70.04 4.87
N SER A 6 -20.60 68.88 4.80
CA SER A 6 -20.06 67.59 5.22
C SER A 6 -18.89 67.15 4.33
N PHE A 7 -17.71 66.98 4.93
CA PHE A 7 -16.63 66.14 4.40
C PHE A 7 -16.74 64.75 5.03
N ILE A 8 -16.16 63.75 4.36
CA ILE A 8 -16.07 62.32 4.71
C ILE A 8 -17.11 61.44 4.00
N SER A 9 -16.93 61.33 2.68
CA SER A 9 -17.42 60.22 1.86
C SER A 9 -16.31 59.87 0.85
N SER A 10 -15.30 59.11 1.27
CA SER A 10 -14.37 58.49 0.32
C SER A 10 -13.68 57.20 0.78
N LYS A 11 -13.91 56.71 2.02
CA LYS A 11 -13.26 55.49 2.51
C LYS A 11 -14.07 54.20 2.32
N ILE A 12 -15.32 54.28 1.86
CA ILE A 12 -16.18 53.09 1.67
C ILE A 12 -16.10 52.52 0.24
N LEU A 13 -15.53 53.26 -0.72
CA LEU A 13 -15.48 52.80 -2.12
C LEU A 13 -14.33 51.83 -2.44
N TRP A 14 -13.30 51.75 -1.59
CA TRP A 14 -12.19 50.80 -1.77
C TRP A 14 -12.43 49.42 -1.14
N LEU A 15 -13.51 49.25 -0.38
CA LEU A 15 -13.89 47.95 0.18
C LEU A 15 -14.77 47.11 -0.76
N LEU A 16 -15.28 47.70 -1.85
CA LEU A 16 -16.12 47.02 -2.84
C LEU A 16 -15.40 46.69 -4.16
N ALA A 17 -14.17 47.18 -4.38
CA ALA A 17 -13.36 46.84 -5.55
C ALA A 17 -12.49 45.57 -5.36
N GLY A 18 -12.43 45.01 -4.15
CA GLY A 18 -11.68 43.78 -3.83
C GLY A 18 -12.49 42.47 -3.92
N ILE A 19 -13.77 42.53 -4.27
CA ILE A 19 -14.70 41.37 -4.25
C ILE A 19 -15.01 40.86 -5.68
N GLY A 20 -14.57 41.57 -6.73
CA GLY A 20 -14.92 41.30 -8.12
C GLY A 20 -13.99 40.37 -8.93
N LEU A 21 -13.16 39.53 -8.31
CA LEU A 21 -12.20 38.66 -9.02
C LEU A 21 -12.15 37.20 -8.49
N VAL A 22 -13.27 36.63 -8.05
CA VAL A 22 -13.33 35.19 -7.65
C VAL A 22 -14.39 34.40 -8.44
N SER A 23 -15.20 35.04 -9.27
CA SER A 23 -16.30 34.40 -10.00
C SER A 23 -15.92 33.95 -11.42
N GLY A 24 -15.01 32.97 -11.57
CA GLY A 24 -14.66 32.54 -12.93
C GLY A 24 -13.83 31.28 -13.15
N ALA A 25 -13.44 30.52 -12.13
CA ALA A 25 -12.60 29.34 -12.35
C ALA A 25 -13.05 28.13 -11.51
N CYS A 26 -14.34 27.77 -11.61
CA CYS A 26 -14.71 26.37 -11.42
C CYS A 26 -14.11 25.59 -12.61
N THR A 27 -12.84 25.21 -12.49
CA THR A 27 -12.18 24.27 -13.40
C THR A 27 -12.84 22.91 -13.19
N GLY A 28 -13.95 22.70 -13.90
CA GLY A 28 -14.58 21.40 -13.99
C GLY A 28 -13.54 20.39 -14.43
N SER A 29 -13.45 19.27 -13.71
CA SER A 29 -12.61 18.13 -14.06
C SER A 29 -12.92 17.74 -15.51
N ARG A 30 -12.05 18.14 -16.44
CA ARG A 30 -12.10 17.66 -17.82
C ARG A 30 -11.75 16.18 -17.79
N SER A 31 -12.76 15.34 -17.60
CA SER A 31 -12.73 13.99 -18.14
C SER A 31 -12.56 14.17 -19.65
N LEU A 32 -11.34 13.95 -20.15
CA LEU A 32 -11.08 13.84 -21.58
C LEU A 32 -11.69 12.51 -22.03
N ASN A 33 -13.02 12.54 -22.15
CA ASN A 33 -13.85 11.41 -22.46
C ASN A 33 -13.78 11.15 -23.96
N LYS A 34 -12.60 10.78 -24.46
CA LYS A 34 -12.51 10.03 -25.70
C LYS A 34 -12.54 8.57 -25.28
N GLN A 35 -13.74 8.10 -24.95
CA GLN A 35 -14.00 6.69 -24.64
C GLN A 35 -13.51 5.90 -25.85
N VAL A 36 -12.35 5.27 -25.71
CA VAL A 36 -11.99 4.20 -26.62
C VAL A 36 -13.11 3.17 -26.47
N PRO A 37 -13.78 2.73 -27.55
CA PRO A 37 -14.77 1.67 -27.45
C PRO A 37 -14.06 0.42 -26.94
N VAL A 38 -14.15 0.20 -25.63
CA VAL A 38 -13.72 -1.04 -25.01
C VAL A 38 -14.83 -2.02 -25.28
N ASN A 39 -14.49 -3.16 -25.86
CA ASN A 39 -15.43 -4.23 -26.03
C ASN A 39 -15.96 -4.62 -24.64
N LYS A 40 -17.24 -4.31 -24.37
CA LYS A 40 -17.89 -4.60 -23.08
C LYS A 40 -18.30 -6.06 -22.96
N ASP A 41 -18.09 -6.85 -24.01
CA ASP A 41 -18.71 -8.17 -24.15
C ASP A 41 -17.97 -9.29 -23.39
N THR A 42 -16.78 -9.03 -22.83
CA THR A 42 -16.03 -10.01 -22.02
C THR A 42 -15.80 -9.45 -20.62
N ALA A 43 -16.44 -10.06 -19.62
CA ALA A 43 -16.15 -9.81 -18.21
C ALA A 43 -14.69 -10.18 -17.91
N PRO A 44 -14.01 -9.45 -17.01
CA PRO A 44 -12.64 -9.77 -16.60
C PRO A 44 -12.61 -11.06 -15.76
N ASP A 45 -11.56 -11.86 -15.95
CA ASP A 45 -11.34 -13.13 -15.24
C ASP A 45 -10.79 -12.90 -13.82
N TYR A 46 -10.10 -11.78 -13.60
CA TYR A 46 -9.52 -11.39 -12.32
C TYR A 46 -9.45 -9.85 -12.18
N SER A 47 -9.32 -9.36 -10.95
CA SER A 47 -9.15 -7.94 -10.63
C SER A 47 -7.88 -7.68 -9.82
N LEU A 48 -7.06 -6.74 -10.25
CA LEU A 48 -5.85 -6.30 -9.56
C LEU A 48 -6.05 -4.91 -8.99
N ILE A 49 -5.67 -4.73 -7.73
CA ILE A 49 -5.80 -3.46 -7.02
C ILE A 49 -4.43 -3.05 -6.48
N TYR A 50 -3.85 -2.00 -7.04
CA TYR A 50 -2.60 -1.41 -6.60
C TYR A 50 -2.88 -0.15 -5.78
N VAL A 51 -2.46 -0.13 -4.52
CA VAL A 51 -2.42 1.08 -3.69
C VAL A 51 -0.97 1.45 -3.44
N ILE A 52 -0.53 2.56 -4.02
CA ILE A 52 0.85 3.03 -3.98
C ILE A 52 0.89 4.32 -3.17
N HIS A 53 1.37 4.22 -1.94
CA HIS A 53 1.52 5.31 -1.01
C HIS A 53 2.81 6.10 -1.26
N GLY A 54 2.68 7.28 -1.86
CA GLY A 54 3.79 8.19 -2.16
C GLY A 54 4.00 9.32 -1.15
N ASP A 55 3.14 9.44 -0.12
CA ASP A 55 3.18 10.54 0.87
C ASP A 55 4.26 10.37 1.97
N GLY A 56 5.44 9.88 1.58
CA GLY A 56 6.57 9.62 2.47
C GLY A 56 7.94 10.01 1.90
N ASP A 57 8.00 10.52 0.66
CA ASP A 57 9.25 10.87 -0.06
C ASP A 57 10.31 9.75 -0.07
N TYR A 58 9.88 8.48 -0.23
CA TYR A 58 10.81 7.35 -0.22
C TYR A 58 11.72 7.36 -1.45
N LEU A 59 13.02 7.44 -1.18
CA LEU A 59 14.09 7.35 -2.17
C LEU A 59 14.94 6.12 -1.89
N TYR A 60 15.31 5.42 -2.96
CA TYR A 60 16.40 4.43 -2.92
C TYR A 60 17.43 4.79 -3.98
N HIS A 61 18.62 4.21 -3.87
CA HIS A 61 19.67 4.41 -4.86
C HIS A 61 19.84 3.15 -5.69
N ASP A 62 19.89 3.32 -7.01
CA ASP A 62 20.22 2.28 -7.98
C ASP A 62 21.32 2.85 -8.88
N ASP A 63 22.45 2.15 -8.97
CA ASP A 63 23.67 2.62 -9.62
C ASP A 63 24.05 4.07 -9.22
N GLY A 64 23.94 4.38 -7.92
CA GLY A 64 24.21 5.71 -7.36
C GLY A 64 23.17 6.79 -7.67
N LYS A 65 22.10 6.48 -8.43
CA LYS A 65 21.03 7.42 -8.76
C LYS A 65 19.86 7.26 -7.80
N ALA A 66 19.41 8.38 -7.22
CA ALA A 66 18.19 8.41 -6.42
C ALA A 66 16.95 8.15 -7.31
N ILE A 67 16.17 7.15 -6.93
CA ILE A 67 14.90 6.78 -7.54
C ILE A 67 13.80 6.92 -6.49
N LYS A 68 12.70 7.58 -6.88
CA LYS A 68 11.46 7.63 -6.10
C LYS A 68 10.73 6.30 -6.19
N ALA A 69 10.58 5.61 -5.06
CA ALA A 69 10.02 4.26 -5.07
C ALA A 69 8.56 4.22 -5.51
N ASP A 70 7.76 5.22 -5.14
CA ASP A 70 6.36 5.31 -5.52
C ASP A 70 6.21 5.50 -7.04
N GLU A 71 6.97 6.41 -7.64
CA GLU A 71 6.96 6.62 -9.10
C GLU A 71 7.43 5.36 -9.86
N HIS A 72 8.38 4.61 -9.30
CA HIS A 72 8.83 3.33 -9.87
C HIS A 72 7.75 2.24 -9.75
N ALA A 73 7.09 2.11 -8.59
CA ALA A 73 6.00 1.18 -8.38
C ALA A 73 4.82 1.46 -9.32
N VAL A 74 4.48 2.74 -9.56
CA VAL A 74 3.44 3.14 -10.51
C VAL A 74 3.77 2.69 -11.93
N LYS A 75 5.03 2.86 -12.37
CA LYS A 75 5.47 2.39 -13.69
C LYS A 75 5.36 0.87 -13.84
N LYS A 76 5.73 0.11 -12.80
CA LYS A 76 5.54 -1.34 -12.78
C LYS A 76 4.06 -1.72 -12.87
N ALA A 77 3.20 -1.06 -12.09
CA ALA A 77 1.76 -1.28 -12.13
C ALA A 77 1.17 -0.98 -13.52
N TYR A 78 1.63 0.07 -14.22
CA TYR A 78 1.23 0.33 -15.61
C TYR A 78 1.71 -0.78 -16.57
N SER A 79 2.94 -1.28 -16.41
CA SER A 79 3.43 -2.41 -17.21
C SER A 79 2.52 -3.62 -17.09
N VAL A 80 2.13 -3.99 -15.86
CA VAL A 80 1.18 -5.08 -15.61
C VAL A 80 -0.19 -4.76 -16.21
N ALA A 81 -0.72 -3.57 -15.98
CA ALA A 81 -2.04 -3.17 -16.45
C ALA A 81 -2.19 -3.17 -17.97
N LEU A 82 -1.12 -2.89 -18.72
CA LEU A 82 -1.10 -2.96 -20.19
C LEU A 82 -1.03 -4.40 -20.72
N LYS A 83 -0.47 -5.33 -19.92
CA LYS A 83 -0.29 -6.74 -20.27
C LYS A 83 -1.44 -7.64 -19.77
N ALA A 84 -2.31 -7.13 -18.89
CA ALA A 84 -3.47 -7.83 -18.35
C ALA A 84 -4.62 -7.88 -19.38
N HIS A 85 -4.55 -8.77 -20.37
CA HIS A 85 -5.52 -8.87 -21.47
C HIS A 85 -6.87 -9.46 -21.05
N HIS A 86 -6.91 -10.23 -19.96
CA HIS A 86 -8.14 -10.81 -19.41
C HIS A 86 -8.52 -10.22 -18.04
N GLY A 87 -7.69 -9.31 -17.51
CA GLY A 87 -7.88 -8.70 -16.19
C GLY A 87 -8.47 -7.29 -16.20
N GLU A 88 -8.96 -6.91 -15.03
CA GLU A 88 -9.26 -5.52 -14.65
C GLU A 88 -8.19 -5.03 -13.67
N VAL A 89 -7.67 -3.81 -13.86
CA VAL A 89 -6.58 -3.29 -13.01
C VAL A 89 -6.86 -1.87 -12.56
N PHE A 90 -6.87 -1.67 -11.24
CA PHE A 90 -6.97 -0.36 -10.59
C PHE A 90 -5.63 0.03 -9.99
N ILE A 91 -5.18 1.25 -10.26
CA ILE A 91 -3.95 1.80 -9.71
C ILE A 91 -4.28 3.10 -9.00
N PHE A 92 -4.05 3.14 -7.70
CA PHE A 92 -4.23 4.29 -6.84
C PHE A 92 -2.87 4.82 -6.41
N HIS A 93 -2.52 6.05 -6.81
CA HIS A 93 -1.29 6.72 -6.41
C HIS A 93 -1.59 7.83 -5.40
N GLN A 94 -1.26 7.59 -4.13
CA GLN A 94 -1.47 8.53 -3.04
C GLN A 94 -0.27 9.48 -2.94
N LYS A 95 -0.21 10.50 -3.79
CA LYS A 95 0.84 11.54 -3.76
C LYS A 95 0.66 12.46 -2.54
N PRO A 96 1.75 13.10 -2.05
CA PRO A 96 1.66 14.16 -1.06
C PRO A 96 0.70 15.28 -1.49
N GLU A 97 -0.21 15.70 -0.62
CA GLU A 97 -1.09 16.83 -0.85
C GLU A 97 -0.30 18.14 -0.90
N ARG A 98 -0.52 18.93 -1.95
CA ARG A 98 0.03 20.28 -2.08
C ARG A 98 -1.05 21.30 -1.78
N LYS A 99 -0.69 22.34 -1.01
CA LYS A 99 -1.59 23.47 -0.74
C LYS A 99 -1.48 24.48 -1.87
N ALA A 100 -2.56 24.71 -2.61
CA ALA A 100 -2.67 25.82 -3.53
C ALA A 100 -2.98 27.10 -2.75
N ALA A 101 -2.17 28.15 -2.97
CA ALA A 101 -2.34 29.47 -2.33
C ALA A 101 -2.50 29.42 -0.79
N LEU A 102 -1.71 28.59 -0.11
CA LEU A 102 -1.71 28.33 1.35
C LEU A 102 -3.00 27.75 1.97
N PHE A 103 -4.18 27.95 1.38
CA PHE A 103 -5.46 27.68 2.05
C PHE A 103 -6.26 26.51 1.48
N PHE A 104 -5.98 26.07 0.25
CA PHE A 104 -6.79 25.03 -0.39
C PHE A 104 -5.96 23.79 -0.71
N PRO A 105 -6.21 22.64 -0.05
CA PRO A 105 -5.55 21.40 -0.41
C PRO A 105 -5.95 21.01 -1.83
N LYS A 106 -4.96 20.66 -2.66
CA LYS A 106 -5.19 20.19 -4.02
C LYS A 106 -5.42 18.68 -4.01
N LYS A 107 -6.35 18.22 -4.85
CA LYS A 107 -6.57 16.79 -5.12
C LYS A 107 -5.39 16.24 -5.92
N ASP A 108 -4.32 15.85 -5.22
CA ASP A 108 -3.09 15.35 -5.83
C ASP A 108 -3.02 13.82 -5.91
N ARG A 109 -3.94 13.10 -5.26
CA ARG A 109 -4.05 11.65 -5.45
C ARG A 109 -4.66 11.34 -6.81
N GLU A 110 -4.10 10.37 -7.48
CA GLU A 110 -4.47 9.96 -8.83
C GLU A 110 -4.93 8.50 -8.83
N TRP A 111 -5.83 8.17 -9.74
CA TRP A 111 -6.21 6.79 -9.97
C TRP A 111 -6.38 6.51 -11.46
N PHE A 112 -6.14 5.25 -11.83
CA PHE A 112 -6.20 4.74 -13.18
C PHE A 112 -6.94 3.41 -13.18
N HIS A 113 -7.79 3.20 -14.16
CA HIS A 113 -8.54 1.97 -14.36
C HIS A 113 -8.26 1.43 -15.76
N TYR A 114 -7.69 0.24 -15.82
CA TYR A 114 -7.44 -0.51 -17.05
C TYR A 114 -8.34 -1.73 -17.11
N ARG A 115 -8.73 -2.09 -18.32
CA ARG A 115 -9.45 -3.34 -18.60
C ARG A 115 -8.93 -3.92 -19.91
N ASN A 116 -8.61 -5.21 -19.91
CA ASN A 116 -8.11 -5.95 -21.07
C ASN A 116 -6.91 -5.24 -21.73
N GLY A 117 -5.96 -4.81 -20.91
CA GLY A 117 -4.75 -4.12 -21.36
C GLY A 117 -4.93 -2.65 -21.76
N LYS A 118 -6.11 -2.06 -21.60
CA LYS A 118 -6.42 -0.70 -22.09
C LYS A 118 -6.89 0.22 -20.97
N LEU A 119 -6.37 1.44 -20.93
CA LEU A 119 -6.84 2.48 -20.02
C LEU A 119 -8.29 2.86 -20.39
N VAL A 120 -9.24 2.68 -19.45
CA VAL A 120 -10.66 2.94 -19.67
C VAL A 120 -11.18 4.16 -18.91
N ASP A 121 -10.61 4.46 -17.74
CA ASP A 121 -10.98 5.62 -16.93
C ASP A 121 -9.78 6.07 -16.07
N TYR A 122 -9.75 7.35 -15.69
CA TYR A 122 -8.72 7.90 -14.80
C TYR A 122 -9.24 9.17 -14.13
N GLY A 123 -8.65 9.55 -13.00
CA GLY A 123 -9.02 10.79 -12.35
C GLY A 123 -8.16 11.15 -11.15
N THR A 124 -8.60 12.19 -10.44
CA THR A 124 -8.01 12.60 -9.16
C THR A 124 -9.04 12.49 -8.05
N TYR A 125 -8.56 12.33 -6.81
CA TYR A 125 -9.39 12.21 -5.63
C TYR A 125 -8.70 12.78 -4.39
N SER A 126 -9.44 12.85 -3.30
CA SER A 126 -8.94 13.21 -1.97
C SER A 126 -9.27 12.08 -1.00
N PRO A 127 -8.45 11.87 0.03
CA PRO A 127 -8.82 10.99 1.13
C PRO A 127 -10.10 11.48 1.80
N GLN A 128 -10.91 10.54 2.30
CA GLN A 128 -12.00 10.86 3.23
C GLN A 128 -11.55 10.75 4.69
N ASN A 129 -10.56 9.89 4.93
CA ASN A 129 -9.90 9.62 6.20
C ASN A 129 -8.47 9.11 5.89
N GLY A 130 -7.72 8.68 6.90
CA GLY A 130 -6.38 8.13 6.69
C GLY A 130 -6.34 6.72 6.10
N GLY A 131 -7.48 6.06 5.94
CA GLY A 131 -7.60 4.70 5.39
C GLY A 131 -7.73 4.66 3.87
N LEU A 132 -8.42 3.63 3.38
CA LEU A 132 -8.57 3.28 1.96
C LEU A 132 -10.02 3.41 1.43
N GLN A 133 -10.90 4.07 2.19
CA GLN A 133 -12.32 4.17 1.83
C GLN A 133 -12.58 4.93 0.52
N ALA A 134 -11.74 5.91 0.17
CA ALA A 134 -11.92 6.66 -1.06
C ALA A 134 -11.61 5.78 -2.29
N GLU A 135 -10.55 4.99 -2.19
CA GLU A 135 -10.07 4.01 -3.16
C GLU A 135 -11.10 2.89 -3.33
N ALA A 136 -11.58 2.30 -2.22
CA ALA A 136 -12.62 1.26 -2.24
C ALA A 136 -13.94 1.76 -2.88
N ARG A 137 -14.32 3.01 -2.64
CA ARG A 137 -15.50 3.62 -3.29
C ARG A 137 -15.29 3.82 -4.79
N ILE A 138 -14.10 4.22 -5.22
CA ILE A 138 -13.78 4.37 -6.64
C ILE A 138 -13.81 3.01 -7.35
N TYR A 139 -13.23 1.99 -6.71
CA TYR A 139 -13.21 0.60 -7.16
C TYR A 139 -14.64 0.05 -7.31
N SER A 140 -15.42 0.03 -6.24
CA SER A 140 -16.79 -0.51 -6.22
C SER A 140 -17.74 0.16 -7.21
N ALA A 141 -17.55 1.45 -7.49
CA ALA A 141 -18.35 2.18 -8.46
C ALA A 141 -18.01 1.85 -9.93
N ARG A 142 -16.88 1.17 -10.19
CA ARG A 142 -16.33 0.98 -11.55
C ARG A 142 -16.05 -0.46 -11.92
N THR A 143 -15.79 -1.32 -10.94
CA THR A 143 -15.47 -2.72 -11.19
C THR A 143 -16.66 -3.43 -11.83
N GLU A 144 -16.39 -4.17 -12.90
CA GLU A 144 -17.33 -5.12 -13.49
C GLU A 144 -17.01 -6.57 -13.06
N ALA A 145 -15.90 -6.77 -12.34
CA ALA A 145 -15.35 -8.05 -11.91
C ALA A 145 -16.03 -8.64 -10.65
N ARG A 146 -17.36 -8.59 -10.56
CA ARG A 146 -18.09 -8.88 -9.30
C ARG A 146 -17.90 -10.29 -8.71
N ASN A 147 -17.53 -11.25 -9.53
CA ASN A 147 -17.30 -12.65 -9.13
C ASN A 147 -15.87 -13.12 -9.43
N ALA A 148 -14.98 -12.20 -9.80
CA ALA A 148 -13.62 -12.53 -10.16
C ALA A 148 -12.70 -12.49 -8.93
N ASP A 149 -11.64 -13.27 -8.96
CA ASP A 149 -10.64 -13.24 -7.89
C ASP A 149 -9.98 -11.86 -7.81
N THR A 150 -9.87 -11.35 -6.59
CA THR A 150 -9.26 -10.05 -6.31
C THR A 150 -7.87 -10.22 -5.74
N TYR A 151 -6.90 -9.52 -6.32
CA TYR A 151 -5.50 -9.53 -5.91
C TYR A 151 -5.11 -8.10 -5.50
N PHE A 152 -4.74 -7.92 -4.24
CA PHE A 152 -4.48 -6.60 -3.65
C PHE A 152 -2.99 -6.40 -3.40
N PHE A 153 -2.44 -5.28 -3.85
CA PHE A 153 -1.03 -4.92 -3.71
C PHE A 153 -0.89 -3.55 -3.05
N TYR A 154 -0.29 -3.54 -1.86
CA TYR A 154 0.03 -2.31 -1.14
C TYR A 154 1.52 -2.01 -1.22
N PHE A 155 1.87 -0.82 -1.67
CA PHE A 155 3.24 -0.31 -1.72
C PHE A 155 3.32 0.93 -0.84
N GLY A 156 4.12 0.89 0.22
CA GLY A 156 4.22 2.01 1.14
C GLY A 156 5.26 1.78 2.23
N HIS A 157 5.32 2.69 3.19
CA HIS A 157 6.13 2.44 4.39
C HIS A 157 5.52 1.32 5.23
N GLU A 158 6.17 1.02 6.36
CA GLU A 158 5.58 0.16 7.39
C GLU A 158 4.18 0.66 7.77
N ILE A 159 3.16 -0.17 7.56
CA ILE A 159 1.81 0.09 8.06
C ILE A 159 1.90 0.07 9.58
N PRO A 160 1.61 1.18 10.28
CA PRO A 160 1.83 1.25 11.71
C PRO A 160 0.95 0.26 12.45
N GLN A 161 1.49 -0.39 13.47
CA GLN A 161 0.67 -1.25 14.32
C GLN A 161 0.05 -0.51 15.50
N ALA A 162 0.65 0.60 15.92
CA ALA A 162 0.14 1.37 17.03
C ALA A 162 -1.16 2.08 16.59
N PRO A 163 -2.20 2.05 17.42
CA PRO A 163 -3.47 2.67 17.08
C PRO A 163 -3.31 4.19 16.94
N ASN A 164 -4.05 4.79 16.02
CA ASN A 164 -4.02 6.24 15.79
C ASN A 164 -2.62 6.77 15.43
N SER A 165 -1.85 6.00 14.67
CA SER A 165 -0.54 6.46 14.20
C SER A 165 -0.69 7.50 13.11
N VAL A 166 0.18 8.51 13.15
CA VAL A 166 0.36 9.46 12.06
C VAL A 166 1.20 8.79 10.99
N TYR A 167 0.67 8.73 9.77
CA TYR A 167 1.31 8.02 8.66
C TYR A 167 1.49 8.90 7.41
N HIS A 168 0.46 9.70 7.09
CA HIS A 168 0.46 10.61 5.95
C HIS A 168 1.27 11.87 6.29
N ARG A 169 2.39 12.11 5.60
CA ARG A 169 3.25 13.27 5.88
C ARG A 169 2.56 14.59 5.54
N SER A 170 1.81 14.62 4.45
CA SER A 170 1.09 15.82 3.99
C SER A 170 -0.23 16.07 4.74
N ALA A 171 -0.75 15.05 5.44
CA ALA A 171 -2.02 15.07 6.16
C ALA A 171 -1.89 14.40 7.54
N SER A 172 -1.12 15.02 8.43
CA SER A 172 -0.74 14.43 9.73
C SER A 172 -1.89 14.27 10.74
N ASP A 173 -3.04 14.87 10.47
CA ASP A 173 -4.29 14.71 11.22
C ASP A 173 -5.06 13.44 10.84
N LEU A 174 -4.64 12.77 9.76
CA LEU A 174 -5.22 11.51 9.32
C LEU A 174 -4.49 10.33 9.95
N TYR A 175 -5.22 9.54 10.71
CA TYR A 175 -4.72 8.34 11.34
C TYR A 175 -4.77 7.13 10.42
N TYR A 176 -3.74 6.30 10.48
CA TYR A 176 -3.66 5.04 9.76
C TYR A 176 -2.91 3.99 10.58
N ASP A 177 -3.49 2.81 10.71
CA ASP A 177 -2.90 1.69 11.41
C ASP A 177 -3.34 0.36 10.80
N SER A 178 -2.70 -0.74 11.22
CA SER A 178 -2.98 -2.10 10.74
C SER A 178 -4.44 -2.53 10.88
N ARG A 179 -5.18 -2.05 11.90
CA ARG A 179 -6.58 -2.39 12.09
C ARG A 179 -7.46 -1.64 11.10
N LEU A 180 -7.21 -0.34 10.91
CA LEU A 180 -7.91 0.44 9.88
C LEU A 180 -7.61 -0.09 8.48
N PHE A 181 -6.36 -0.46 8.19
CA PHE A 181 -5.98 -1.10 6.94
C PHE A 181 -6.75 -2.40 6.70
N ALA A 182 -6.72 -3.34 7.66
CA ALA A 182 -7.42 -4.61 7.53
C ALA A 182 -8.94 -4.45 7.44
N HIS A 183 -9.51 -3.46 8.15
CA HIS A 183 -10.92 -3.10 8.02
C HIS A 183 -11.23 -2.62 6.59
N ASP A 184 -10.50 -1.63 6.10
CA ASP A 184 -10.79 -1.03 4.80
C ASP A 184 -10.47 -1.97 3.62
N LEU A 185 -9.58 -2.94 3.81
CA LEU A 185 -9.31 -3.99 2.83
C LEU A 185 -10.58 -4.76 2.46
N SER A 186 -11.44 -5.05 3.43
CA SER A 186 -12.74 -5.73 3.21
C SER A 186 -13.75 -4.91 2.39
N LEU A 187 -13.50 -3.61 2.21
CA LEU A 187 -14.37 -2.75 1.40
C LEU A 187 -14.14 -2.93 -0.10
N PHE A 188 -13.02 -3.55 -0.51
CA PHE A 188 -12.75 -3.88 -1.91
C PHE A 188 -13.41 -5.18 -2.32
N SER A 189 -13.25 -6.23 -1.52
CA SER A 189 -13.88 -7.53 -1.77
C SER A 189 -14.11 -8.25 -0.44
N ASN A 190 -15.15 -9.09 -0.40
CA ASN A 190 -15.39 -10.01 0.72
C ASN A 190 -14.42 -11.20 0.71
N ASN A 191 -13.80 -11.49 -0.44
CA ASN A 191 -12.76 -12.50 -0.56
C ASN A 191 -11.63 -11.98 -1.45
N ILE A 192 -10.44 -11.79 -0.88
CA ILE A 192 -9.23 -11.42 -1.61
C ILE A 192 -8.38 -12.68 -1.71
N ALA A 193 -8.05 -13.12 -2.92
CA ALA A 193 -7.20 -14.29 -3.09
C ALA A 193 -5.82 -14.01 -2.48
N LEU A 194 -5.18 -12.92 -2.89
CA LEU A 194 -3.84 -12.56 -2.45
C LEU A 194 -3.74 -11.12 -1.99
N THR A 195 -3.18 -10.91 -0.80
CA THR A 195 -2.76 -9.59 -0.33
C THR A 195 -1.25 -9.51 -0.28
N THR A 196 -0.67 -8.59 -1.03
CA THR A 196 0.78 -8.38 -1.06
C THR A 196 1.15 -7.05 -0.40
N LEU A 197 1.96 -7.11 0.64
CA LEU A 197 2.46 -5.97 1.39
C LEU A 197 3.92 -5.73 1.01
N SER A 198 4.14 -4.87 0.01
CA SER A 198 5.46 -4.30 -0.25
C SER A 198 5.70 -3.17 0.75
N THR A 199 6.02 -3.56 1.99
CA THR A 199 6.25 -2.70 3.15
C THR A 199 7.29 -3.33 4.09
N CYS A 200 7.92 -2.52 4.95
CA CYS A 200 8.78 -3.05 6.01
C CYS A 200 7.94 -3.57 7.19
N ASN A 201 8.43 -4.60 7.89
CA ASN A 201 7.96 -5.02 9.22
C ASN A 201 6.44 -5.27 9.32
N ASN A 202 5.80 -5.77 8.26
CA ASN A 202 4.37 -6.12 8.29
C ASN A 202 4.10 -7.62 8.20
N GLY A 203 5.11 -8.46 8.03
CA GLY A 203 5.05 -9.91 8.29
C GLY A 203 5.09 -10.21 9.79
N THR A 204 4.07 -9.78 10.53
CA THR A 204 4.01 -9.94 12.01
C THR A 204 2.77 -10.72 12.40
N PRO A 205 2.78 -11.46 13.53
CA PRO A 205 1.57 -12.16 14.01
C PRO A 205 0.34 -11.24 14.08
N SER A 206 0.51 -10.01 14.55
CA SER A 206 -0.58 -9.01 14.63
C SER A 206 -1.19 -8.65 13.27
N MET A 207 -0.38 -8.46 12.23
CA MET A 207 -0.88 -8.11 10.91
C MET A 207 -1.55 -9.32 10.25
N ILE A 208 -0.91 -10.49 10.29
CA ILE A 208 -1.43 -11.72 9.69
C ILE A 208 -2.76 -12.14 10.34
N ARG A 209 -2.86 -12.02 11.67
CA ARG A 209 -4.12 -12.17 12.40
C ARG A 209 -5.20 -11.21 11.90
N SER A 210 -4.86 -9.94 11.68
CA SER A 210 -5.83 -8.92 11.24
C SER A 210 -6.36 -9.20 9.82
N LEU A 211 -5.53 -9.82 8.97
CA LEU A 211 -5.87 -10.21 7.60
C LEU A 211 -6.56 -11.57 7.51
N SER A 212 -6.49 -12.40 8.54
CA SER A 212 -7.18 -13.70 8.60
C SER A 212 -8.68 -13.53 8.39
N GLY A 213 -9.24 -14.38 7.52
CA GLY A 213 -10.65 -14.32 7.10
C GLY A 213 -10.99 -13.20 6.10
N LYS A 214 -10.01 -12.44 5.61
CA LYS A 214 -10.20 -11.41 4.56
C LYS A 214 -9.43 -11.71 3.29
N THR A 215 -8.32 -12.42 3.42
CA THR A 215 -7.47 -12.83 2.32
C THR A 215 -7.08 -14.30 2.47
N GLU A 216 -6.89 -15.02 1.36
CA GLU A 216 -6.48 -16.43 1.40
C GLU A 216 -4.97 -16.58 1.56
N ALA A 217 -4.20 -15.75 0.86
CA ALA A 217 -2.74 -15.73 0.92
C ALA A 217 -2.20 -14.33 1.22
N VAL A 218 -1.05 -14.25 1.88
CA VAL A 218 -0.32 -12.99 2.11
C VAL A 218 1.12 -13.12 1.66
N ILE A 219 1.65 -12.11 0.98
CA ILE A 219 3.10 -11.90 0.82
C ILE A 219 3.49 -10.68 1.65
N ALA A 220 4.43 -10.83 2.59
CA ALA A 220 4.91 -9.72 3.39
C ALA A 220 6.35 -9.93 3.85
N SER A 221 7.05 -8.84 4.20
CA SER A 221 8.35 -8.92 4.86
C SER A 221 8.21 -8.82 6.38
N PRO A 222 8.75 -9.76 7.17
CA PRO A 222 8.84 -9.62 8.62
C PRO A 222 9.87 -8.57 9.06
N THR A 223 10.79 -8.21 8.18
CA THR A 223 11.89 -7.28 8.46
C THR A 223 11.86 -6.08 7.51
N GLU A 224 12.93 -5.28 7.52
CA GLU A 224 13.14 -4.22 6.54
C GLU A 224 13.07 -4.79 5.11
N LEU A 225 12.32 -4.12 4.23
CA LEU A 225 12.18 -4.46 2.82
C LEU A 225 12.27 -3.19 1.99
N HIS A 226 13.01 -3.25 0.89
CA HIS A 226 13.03 -2.18 -0.08
C HIS A 226 11.83 -2.31 -1.04
N LEU A 227 10.87 -1.40 -0.87
CA LEU A 227 9.53 -1.38 -1.51
C LEU A 227 9.53 -1.47 -3.04
N SER A 228 10.63 -1.02 -3.66
CA SER A 228 10.77 -0.89 -5.11
C SER A 228 11.00 -2.21 -5.84
N TYR A 229 11.34 -3.27 -5.11
CA TYR A 229 11.87 -4.50 -5.71
C TYR A 229 10.93 -5.70 -5.65
N LEU A 230 9.80 -5.58 -4.96
CA LEU A 230 8.75 -6.58 -5.15
C LEU A 230 8.32 -6.56 -6.63
N ASP A 231 8.42 -7.73 -7.25
CA ASP A 231 8.11 -7.93 -8.65
C ASP A 231 6.70 -8.50 -8.78
N THR A 232 5.78 -7.67 -9.26
CA THR A 232 4.40 -8.09 -9.48
C THR A 232 4.16 -8.61 -10.89
N GLU A 233 5.17 -8.67 -11.77
CA GLU A 233 4.98 -9.24 -13.12
C GLU A 233 4.63 -10.74 -13.07
N GLY A 234 4.96 -11.44 -11.98
CA GLY A 234 4.50 -12.82 -11.75
C GLY A 234 2.98 -13.01 -11.80
N ILE A 235 2.20 -11.94 -11.54
CA ILE A 235 0.74 -11.96 -11.65
C ILE A 235 0.25 -12.22 -13.08
N LEU A 236 1.07 -11.91 -14.09
CA LEU A 236 0.74 -12.11 -15.50
C LEU A 236 0.70 -13.59 -15.89
N MET A 237 1.09 -14.50 -14.99
CA MET A 237 0.82 -15.93 -15.18
C MET A 237 -0.68 -16.23 -15.30
N LEU A 238 -1.54 -15.44 -14.65
CA LEU A 238 -3.00 -15.56 -14.75
C LEU A 238 -3.53 -15.37 -16.18
N GLU A 239 -2.78 -14.66 -17.05
CA GLU A 239 -3.16 -14.50 -18.46
C GLU A 239 -3.14 -15.80 -19.25
N ASN A 240 -2.38 -16.80 -18.79
CA ASN A 240 -2.27 -18.11 -19.43
C ASN A 240 -2.87 -19.24 -18.58
N ALA A 241 -3.01 -19.01 -17.27
CA ALA A 241 -3.51 -19.98 -16.30
C ALA A 241 -4.36 -19.26 -15.23
N PRO A 242 -5.60 -18.85 -15.56
CA PRO A 242 -6.45 -18.10 -14.63
C PRO A 242 -6.82 -18.90 -13.37
N ASP A 243 -6.88 -20.22 -13.46
CA ASP A 243 -7.18 -21.13 -12.34
C ASP A 243 -5.93 -21.51 -11.50
N THR A 244 -4.87 -20.71 -11.55
CA THR A 244 -3.64 -21.01 -10.78
C THR A 244 -3.94 -20.94 -9.28
N ASP A 245 -3.54 -21.97 -8.53
CA ASP A 245 -3.64 -21.94 -7.07
C ASP A 245 -2.93 -20.71 -6.49
N VAL A 246 -3.61 -20.02 -5.57
CA VAL A 246 -3.17 -18.74 -5.03
C VAL A 246 -1.83 -18.81 -4.30
N ILE A 247 -1.51 -19.95 -3.67
CA ILE A 247 -0.22 -20.16 -3.01
C ILE A 247 0.88 -20.37 -4.04
N ALA A 248 0.63 -21.18 -5.07
CA ALA A 248 1.60 -21.34 -6.17
C ALA A 248 1.89 -20.00 -6.88
N LEU A 249 0.88 -19.15 -7.04
CA LEU A 249 1.04 -17.80 -7.56
C LEU A 249 1.86 -16.91 -6.60
N ALA A 250 1.54 -16.95 -5.29
CA ALA A 250 2.25 -16.17 -4.28
C ALA A 250 3.73 -16.57 -4.16
N ASP A 251 4.03 -17.86 -4.26
CA ASP A 251 5.38 -18.41 -4.29
C ASP A 251 6.15 -17.94 -5.53
N THR A 252 5.51 -17.92 -6.69
CA THR A 252 6.13 -17.44 -7.93
C THR A 252 6.51 -15.96 -7.82
N ILE A 253 5.58 -15.12 -7.37
CA ILE A 253 5.81 -13.68 -7.13
C ILE A 253 6.95 -13.49 -6.12
N SER A 254 6.93 -14.24 -5.02
CA SER A 254 7.90 -14.11 -3.92
C SER A 254 9.29 -14.59 -4.32
N MET A 255 9.40 -15.72 -5.04
CA MET A 255 10.66 -16.25 -5.54
C MET A 255 11.32 -15.29 -6.53
N THR A 256 10.57 -14.77 -7.52
CA THR A 256 11.12 -13.80 -8.48
C THR A 256 11.54 -12.51 -7.78
N SER A 257 10.71 -12.01 -6.85
CA SER A 257 11.06 -10.84 -6.03
C SER A 257 12.33 -11.08 -5.21
N TYR A 258 12.45 -12.23 -4.57
CA TYR A 258 13.61 -12.62 -3.77
C TYR A 258 14.89 -12.72 -4.60
N GLN A 259 14.83 -13.39 -5.77
CA GLN A 259 15.98 -13.53 -6.67
C GLN A 259 16.50 -12.16 -7.12
N ARG A 260 15.59 -11.25 -7.46
CA ARG A 260 15.95 -9.88 -7.82
C ARG A 260 16.55 -9.11 -6.65
N LEU A 261 15.86 -9.10 -5.51
CA LEU A 261 16.31 -8.41 -4.29
C LEU A 261 17.69 -8.89 -3.86
N SER A 262 17.91 -10.20 -3.75
CA SER A 262 19.17 -10.79 -3.31
C SER A 262 20.35 -10.49 -4.24
N GLN A 263 20.10 -10.12 -5.50
CA GLN A 263 21.12 -9.68 -6.45
C GLN A 263 21.37 -8.17 -6.39
N GLU A 264 20.33 -7.37 -6.11
CA GLU A 264 20.38 -5.91 -6.16
C GLU A 264 20.72 -5.25 -4.81
N VAL A 265 20.50 -5.94 -3.68
CA VAL A 265 20.78 -5.40 -2.34
C VAL A 265 21.81 -6.22 -1.55
N ALA A 266 22.62 -5.52 -0.76
CA ALA A 266 23.60 -6.14 0.14
C ALA A 266 23.08 -6.30 1.59
N THR A 267 21.90 -5.74 1.89
CA THR A 267 21.20 -5.88 3.18
C THR A 267 20.50 -7.24 3.26
N ALA A 268 19.97 -7.57 4.44
CA ALA A 268 19.16 -8.78 4.60
C ALA A 268 17.90 -8.68 3.73
N VAL A 269 17.49 -9.80 3.14
CA VAL A 269 16.24 -9.92 2.39
C VAL A 269 15.41 -11.00 3.04
N THR A 270 14.18 -10.68 3.43
CA THR A 270 13.22 -11.66 3.93
C THR A 270 11.87 -11.42 3.25
N ILE A 271 11.35 -12.44 2.57
CA ILE A 271 9.99 -12.44 2.02
C ILE A 271 9.31 -13.70 2.54
N ALA A 272 8.14 -13.54 3.15
CA ALA A 272 7.34 -14.64 3.63
C ALA A 272 6.00 -14.69 2.87
N VAL A 273 5.62 -15.91 2.48
CA VAL A 273 4.29 -16.27 1.97
C VAL A 273 3.56 -16.94 3.12
N TYR A 274 2.33 -16.50 3.39
CA TYR A 274 1.45 -17.06 4.41
C TYR A 274 0.18 -17.61 3.75
N ASP A 275 -0.05 -18.92 3.86
CA ASP A 275 -1.34 -19.54 3.53
C ASP A 275 -2.29 -19.37 4.72
N LEU A 276 -3.20 -18.40 4.63
CA LEU A 276 -4.12 -18.10 5.74
C LEU A 276 -5.19 -19.17 5.92
N ARG A 277 -5.35 -20.13 4.99
CA ARG A 277 -6.20 -21.30 5.20
C ARG A 277 -5.60 -22.22 6.27
N VAL A 278 -4.28 -22.21 6.43
CA VAL A 278 -3.54 -22.98 7.45
C VAL A 278 -3.17 -22.12 8.64
N VAL A 279 -2.53 -20.97 8.39
CA VAL A 279 -1.99 -20.09 9.44
C VAL A 279 -3.08 -19.57 10.38
N SER A 280 -4.32 -19.38 9.89
CA SER A 280 -5.42 -18.90 10.74
C SER A 280 -5.80 -19.87 11.86
N GLU A 281 -5.44 -21.15 11.76
CA GLU A 281 -5.70 -22.14 12.82
C GLU A 281 -4.87 -21.88 14.08
N TYR A 282 -3.73 -21.21 13.95
CA TYR A 282 -2.78 -21.04 15.05
C TYR A 282 -2.27 -19.61 15.26
N VAL A 283 -2.56 -18.66 14.37
CA VAL A 283 -2.01 -17.29 14.45
C VAL A 283 -2.33 -16.57 15.78
N ASP A 284 -3.43 -16.95 16.44
CA ASP A 284 -3.79 -16.42 17.76
C ASP A 284 -2.79 -16.88 18.85
N GLU A 285 -2.21 -18.08 18.74
CA GLU A 285 -1.18 -18.59 19.65
C GLU A 285 0.15 -17.86 19.47
N LEU A 286 0.49 -17.44 18.24
CA LEU A 286 1.63 -16.56 17.97
C LEU A 286 1.39 -15.12 18.46
N TYR A 287 0.14 -14.68 18.50
CA TYR A 287 -0.20 -13.30 18.82
C TYR A 287 -0.07 -12.96 20.31
N GLU A 288 -0.33 -13.90 21.22
CA GLU A 288 -0.23 -13.62 22.66
C GLU A 288 1.23 -13.34 23.11
N PRO A 289 2.24 -14.17 22.78
CA PRO A 289 3.64 -13.86 23.04
C PRO A 289 4.11 -12.57 22.35
N TYR A 290 3.57 -12.29 21.16
CA TYR A 290 3.81 -11.03 20.44
C TYR A 290 3.39 -9.82 21.26
N LEU A 291 2.18 -9.85 21.84
CA LEU A 291 1.67 -8.78 22.68
C LEU A 291 2.46 -8.62 23.96
N GLU A 292 2.84 -9.72 24.61
CA GLU A 292 3.66 -9.69 25.81
C GLU A 292 5.01 -9.00 25.55
N TYR A 293 5.71 -9.43 24.49
CA TYR A 293 6.97 -8.80 24.06
C TYR A 293 6.80 -7.31 23.76
N LYS A 294 5.76 -6.93 23.02
CA LYS A 294 5.47 -5.53 22.69
C LYS A 294 5.22 -4.68 23.94
N ASN A 295 4.48 -5.22 24.91
CA ASN A 295 4.16 -4.51 26.15
C ASN A 295 5.37 -4.39 27.10
N SER A 296 6.23 -5.41 27.15
CA SER A 296 7.44 -5.40 27.99
C SER A 296 8.51 -4.44 27.46
N THR A 297 8.64 -4.33 26.14
CA THR A 297 9.63 -3.46 25.47
C THR A 297 9.19 -2.00 25.38
N SER A 298 7.88 -1.72 25.34
CA SER A 298 7.32 -0.36 25.32
C SER A 298 7.71 0.49 26.54
N VAL A 299 8.15 -0.12 27.64
CA VAL A 299 8.61 0.57 28.86
C VAL A 299 10.05 1.08 28.72
N THR A 300 10.86 0.46 27.86
CA THR A 300 12.22 0.90 27.57
C THR A 300 12.23 1.82 26.35
N ASN A 301 12.57 3.10 26.54
CA ASN A 301 12.69 4.15 25.52
C ASN A 301 13.79 3.88 24.46
N SER A 302 13.82 2.69 23.86
CA SER A 302 14.69 2.36 22.74
C SER A 302 14.17 3.07 21.49
N ARG A 303 14.82 4.18 21.13
CA ARG A 303 14.46 5.01 19.97
C ARG A 303 14.55 4.29 18.62
N ILE A 304 15.02 3.05 18.56
CA ILE A 304 15.11 2.26 17.33
C ILE A 304 14.91 0.78 17.69
N THR A 305 13.68 0.27 17.61
CA THR A 305 13.44 -1.19 17.57
C THR A 305 13.39 -1.62 16.11
N THR A 306 14.52 -2.08 15.59
CA THR A 306 14.51 -2.86 14.35
C THR A 306 13.74 -4.15 14.62
N ALA A 307 12.85 -4.54 13.72
CA ALA A 307 12.14 -5.81 13.85
C ALA A 307 13.16 -6.95 13.93
N ARG A 308 12.89 -7.91 14.82
CA ARG A 308 13.70 -9.12 15.01
C ARG A 308 12.88 -10.32 14.59
N ASP A 309 13.57 -11.40 14.24
CA ASP A 309 12.92 -12.70 14.07
C ASP A 309 12.29 -13.11 15.40
N CYS A 310 10.97 -13.35 15.42
CA CYS A 310 10.25 -13.74 16.63
C CYS A 310 10.83 -15.00 17.27
N PHE A 311 11.34 -15.95 16.48
CA PHE A 311 11.89 -17.21 17.02
C PHE A 311 13.26 -17.03 17.68
N SER A 312 13.86 -15.84 17.58
CA SER A 312 15.02 -15.48 18.39
C SER A 312 14.66 -15.05 19.82
N LEU A 313 13.37 -14.91 20.13
CA LEU A 313 12.88 -14.48 21.43
C LEU A 313 12.55 -15.70 22.32
N PRO A 314 12.88 -15.67 23.63
CA PRO A 314 12.58 -16.77 24.56
C PRO A 314 11.09 -17.17 24.60
N GLU A 315 10.19 -16.21 24.43
CA GLU A 315 8.74 -16.40 24.44
C GLU A 315 8.25 -17.32 23.29
N TYR A 316 9.05 -17.46 22.23
CA TYR A 316 8.76 -18.30 21.07
C TYR A 316 9.57 -19.60 21.05
N ALA A 317 10.40 -19.88 22.06
CA ALA A 317 11.33 -21.01 22.05
C ALA A 317 10.66 -22.39 21.92
N ASN A 318 9.36 -22.48 22.23
CA ASN A 318 8.57 -23.72 22.17
C ASN A 318 7.49 -23.71 21.07
N ILE A 319 7.46 -22.68 20.21
CA ILE A 319 6.44 -22.55 19.17
C ILE A 319 7.05 -22.97 17.83
N ASP A 320 6.70 -24.17 17.37
CA ASP A 320 7.07 -24.65 16.03
C ASP A 320 5.87 -24.49 15.08
N GLN A 321 5.56 -23.23 14.72
CA GLN A 321 4.39 -22.87 13.90
C GLN A 321 4.81 -22.20 12.60
N THR A 322 5.39 -23.03 11.73
CA THR A 322 5.82 -22.66 10.38
C THR A 322 4.94 -23.28 9.28
N GLU A 323 3.93 -24.07 9.65
CA GLU A 323 3.03 -24.71 8.68
C GLU A 323 2.23 -23.67 7.90
N GLY A 324 2.27 -23.73 6.57
CA GLY A 324 1.67 -22.69 5.73
C GLY A 324 2.47 -21.38 5.67
N VAL A 325 3.71 -21.35 6.19
CA VAL A 325 4.63 -20.20 6.04
C VAL A 325 5.84 -20.62 5.22
N GLN A 326 5.97 -20.05 4.01
CA GLN A 326 7.15 -20.23 3.16
C GLN A 326 8.02 -18.98 3.20
N VAL A 327 9.32 -19.17 3.43
CA VAL A 327 10.26 -18.07 3.69
C VAL A 327 11.40 -18.09 2.68
N PHE A 328 11.60 -16.96 2.01
CA PHE A 328 12.75 -16.68 1.16
C PHE A 328 13.67 -15.71 1.89
N TYR A 329 14.86 -16.18 2.26
CA TYR A 329 15.78 -15.42 3.11
C TYR A 329 17.21 -15.40 2.58
N SER A 330 17.81 -14.21 2.61
CA SER A 330 19.24 -14.00 2.44
C SER A 330 19.78 -13.14 3.57
N ALA A 331 20.83 -13.63 4.23
CA ALA A 331 21.57 -12.88 5.25
C ALA A 331 22.25 -11.63 4.66
N PRO A 332 22.53 -10.60 5.48
CA PRO A 332 23.23 -9.40 5.02
C PRO A 332 24.69 -9.71 4.67
N GLN A 333 25.22 -9.05 3.64
CA GLN A 333 26.58 -9.24 3.15
C GLN A 333 27.64 -8.43 3.93
N PHE A 334 27.21 -7.58 4.86
CA PHE A 334 28.06 -6.72 5.68
C PHE A 334 27.49 -6.53 7.10
N GLY A 335 28.29 -5.97 8.00
CA GLY A 335 27.92 -5.70 9.40
C GLY A 335 28.20 -6.87 10.36
N VAL A 336 27.79 -6.72 11.61
CA VAL A 336 28.02 -7.71 12.69
C VAL A 336 27.35 -9.05 12.39
N LYS A 337 26.23 -9.01 11.67
CA LYS A 337 25.48 -10.19 11.22
C LYS A 337 26.02 -10.81 9.93
N LYS A 338 27.10 -10.26 9.35
CA LYS A 338 27.73 -10.82 8.15
C LYS A 338 28.21 -12.24 8.45
N GLY A 339 27.66 -13.21 7.74
CA GLY A 339 28.01 -14.61 7.93
C GLY A 339 27.36 -15.27 9.15
N GLU A 340 26.36 -14.63 9.78
CA GLU A 340 25.39 -15.37 10.60
C GLU A 340 24.83 -16.48 9.70
N ARG A 341 25.18 -17.73 10.01
CA ARG A 341 24.73 -18.94 9.32
C ARG A 341 23.26 -19.27 9.62
N ALA A 342 22.44 -18.30 10.01
CA ALA A 342 21.01 -18.53 10.05
C ALA A 342 20.60 -18.81 8.59
N ALA A 343 20.57 -20.09 8.22
CA ALA A 343 20.12 -20.55 6.91
C ALA A 343 18.61 -20.34 6.74
N THR A 344 17.96 -19.82 7.78
CA THR A 344 16.52 -19.79 7.98
C THR A 344 16.15 -18.52 8.74
N HIS A 345 14.97 -17.99 8.42
CA HIS A 345 14.23 -17.03 9.21
C HIS A 345 12.86 -17.66 9.47
N SER A 346 12.25 -17.39 10.62
CA SER A 346 10.92 -17.95 10.95
C SER A 346 9.77 -17.50 10.04
N GLY A 347 9.99 -16.49 9.19
CA GLY A 347 8.93 -15.74 8.53
C GLY A 347 8.24 -14.70 9.42
N TRP A 348 8.45 -14.68 10.73
CA TRP A 348 7.72 -13.82 11.69
C TRP A 348 8.58 -12.69 12.27
N GLY A 349 8.08 -11.46 12.17
CA GLY A 349 8.70 -10.25 12.72
C GLY A 349 8.09 -9.81 14.05
N CYS A 350 8.95 -9.53 15.03
CA CYS A 350 8.61 -9.00 16.35
C CYS A 350 9.27 -7.63 16.57
N LYS A 351 8.48 -6.62 16.92
CA LYS A 351 8.93 -5.21 17.01
C LYS A 351 8.49 -4.52 18.29
#